data_AF-A0A1E9A7R3-F1
#
_entry.id   AF-A0A1E9A7R3-F1
#
_cell.length_a   1.000
_cell.length_b   1.000
_cell.length_c   1.000
_cell.angle_alpha   90.00
_cell.angle_beta   90.00
_cell.angle_gamma   90.00
#
_symmetry.space_group_name_H-M   'P 1'
#
loop_
_entity.id
_entity.type
_entity.pdbx_description
1 polymer ?
#
loop_
_entity_poly.entity_id
_entity_poly.type
_entity_poly.pdbx_seq_one_letter_code
_entity_poly.pdbx_strand_id
1 'polypeptide(L)'
;MQNNISCFEVLIELYEENKALQNELRIIVHDIEILKQYIYYWKSYKLLRDIREAFIPRNFSSSNKRGFVEDYCGEGKKPDWKVFSVKGTTKFVISLLFQKIKVESETITDMLEGTVDDFFEDKQSELSELYLTQQDQGLIRSCLAFANEYKAIKGKNTRYSIFELSSEQLDDMKSFLLKFLMYSQDEIDFDIDYSTLEQYLNKTNFLNILEELTVSLIDSKNSSEEQTNIWQIMLFLAKLRIAVTDSGPLQPREITKDKGRNNFLEFSTKMTLNELKFETEKLQKELELLFAPLLDSRFIRSSLYEFFFECRGNLTK
;
A
#
# COMPACT_ATOMS: atom_id res chain seq x y z
N MET A 1 7.19 35.20 -9.63
CA MET A 1 7.01 34.02 -8.77
C MET A 1 8.33 33.84 -8.07
N GLN A 2 8.45 34.20 -6.79
CA GLN A 2 9.61 33.79 -6.00
C GLN A 2 9.52 32.27 -5.89
N ASN A 3 10.58 31.56 -6.25
CA ASN A 3 10.71 30.16 -5.87
C ASN A 3 10.72 30.16 -4.33
N ASN A 4 9.66 29.64 -3.70
CA ASN A 4 9.68 29.39 -2.27
C ASN A 4 10.69 28.25 -2.06
N ILE A 5 11.93 28.61 -1.73
CA ILE A 5 12.95 27.67 -1.29
C ILE A 5 12.44 27.04 0.01
N SER A 6 12.53 25.72 0.12
CA SER A 6 12.06 25.02 1.32
C SER A 6 12.88 25.45 2.53
N CYS A 7 12.24 25.58 3.69
CA CYS A 7 12.97 25.84 4.94
C CYS A 7 14.01 24.74 5.24
N PHE A 8 13.76 23.50 4.79
CA PHE A 8 14.72 22.41 4.92
C PHE A 8 15.92 22.56 4.00
N GLU A 9 15.74 23.07 2.78
CA GLU A 9 16.85 23.34 1.85
C GLU A 9 17.81 24.36 2.47
N VAL A 10 17.26 25.45 3.02
CA VAL A 10 18.06 26.49 3.71
C VAL A 10 18.86 25.91 4.87
N LEU A 11 18.24 25.07 5.72
CA LEU A 11 18.92 24.48 6.87
C LEU A 11 20.06 23.53 6.46
N ILE A 12 19.95 22.88 5.31
CA ILE A 12 20.96 21.97 4.76
C ILE A 12 22.10 22.78 4.14
N GLU A 13 21.81 23.82 3.36
CA GLU A 13 22.81 24.75 2.84
C GLU A 13 23.64 25.39 3.98
N LEU A 14 22.97 25.83 5.05
CA LEU A 14 23.64 26.37 6.23
C LEU A 14 24.57 25.35 6.90
N TYR A 15 24.19 24.06 6.93
CA TYR A 15 25.06 22.99 7.45
C TYR A 15 26.31 22.80 6.59
N GLU A 16 26.18 22.88 5.27
CA GLU A 16 27.28 22.70 4.32
C GLU A 16 28.27 23.87 4.36
N GLU A 17 27.79 25.10 4.61
CA GLU A 17 28.58 26.32 4.56
C GLU A 17 29.16 26.76 5.93
N ASN A 18 28.48 26.46 7.05
CA ASN A 18 28.81 27.04 8.36
C ASN A 18 29.68 26.14 9.25
N LYS A 19 30.91 26.59 9.55
CA LYS A 19 31.87 25.86 10.40
C LYS A 19 31.70 26.09 11.91
N ALA A 20 31.02 27.16 12.33
CA ALA A 20 30.97 27.55 13.75
C ALA A 20 29.89 26.80 14.56
N LEU A 21 28.80 26.36 13.90
CA LEU A 21 27.65 25.69 14.52
C LEU A 21 27.39 24.30 13.93
N GLN A 22 28.47 23.66 13.45
CA GLN A 22 28.40 22.42 12.70
C GLN A 22 27.80 21.26 13.51
N ASN A 23 27.98 21.23 14.84
CA ASN A 23 27.42 20.17 15.68
C ASN A 23 25.89 20.27 15.79
N GLU A 24 25.38 21.48 16.03
CA GLU A 24 23.97 21.79 16.11
C GLU A 24 23.26 21.55 14.78
N LEU A 25 23.84 22.06 13.69
CA LEU A 25 23.32 21.87 12.34
C LEU A 25 23.34 20.40 11.93
N ARG A 26 24.37 19.63 12.32
CA ARG A 26 24.40 18.16 12.12
C ARG A 26 23.22 17.46 12.81
N ILE A 27 22.82 17.92 14.01
CA ILE A 27 21.65 17.35 14.71
C ILE A 27 20.37 17.70 13.95
N ILE A 28 20.24 18.93 13.45
CA ILE A 28 19.10 19.35 12.60
C ILE A 28 19.01 18.44 11.36
N VAL A 29 20.11 18.26 10.63
CA VAL A 29 20.16 17.39 9.43
C VAL A 29 19.77 15.95 9.79
N HIS A 30 20.28 15.43 10.90
CA HIS A 30 19.94 14.10 11.37
C HIS A 30 18.44 13.95 11.70
N ASP A 31 17.85 14.95 12.34
CA ASP A 31 16.43 14.94 12.67
C ASP A 31 15.58 15.00 11.40
N ILE A 32 15.95 15.82 10.40
CA ILE A 32 15.29 15.87 9.08
C ILE A 32 15.33 14.50 8.40
N GLU A 33 16.48 13.82 8.42
CA GLU A 33 16.64 12.49 7.83
C GLU A 33 15.73 11.44 8.51
N ILE A 34 15.60 11.48 9.84
CA ILE A 34 14.65 10.62 10.56
C ILE A 34 13.21 10.86 10.09
N LEU A 35 12.82 12.12 9.84
CA LEU A 35 11.48 12.45 9.35
C LEU A 35 11.25 11.94 7.93
N LYS A 36 12.22 12.10 7.04
CA LYS A 36 12.18 11.55 5.68
C LYS A 36 11.96 10.03 5.73
N GLN A 37 12.75 9.32 6.55
CA GLN A 37 12.56 7.87 6.74
C GLN A 37 11.16 7.54 7.29
N TYR A 38 10.68 8.28 8.28
CA TYR A 38 9.36 8.03 8.86
C TYR A 38 8.23 8.17 7.83
N ILE A 39 8.28 9.23 7.01
CA ILE A 39 7.31 9.46 5.94
C ILE A 39 7.44 8.40 4.85
N TYR A 40 8.66 8.04 4.46
CA TYR A 40 8.91 6.96 3.50
C TYR A 40 8.24 5.65 3.93
N TYR A 41 8.53 5.16 5.14
CA TYR A 41 7.94 3.92 5.63
C TYR A 41 6.42 4.02 5.82
N TRP A 42 5.91 5.20 6.18
CA TRP A 42 4.45 5.40 6.21
C TRP A 42 3.82 5.31 4.80
N LYS A 43 4.44 5.91 3.77
CA LYS A 43 3.95 5.83 2.38
C LYS A 43 3.95 4.38 1.90
N SER A 44 5.05 3.67 2.11
CA SER A 44 5.18 2.24 1.76
C SER A 44 4.16 1.39 2.49
N TYR A 45 4.05 1.55 3.83
CA TYR A 45 3.05 0.85 4.63
C TYR A 45 1.62 1.10 4.13
N LYS A 46 1.27 2.37 3.86
CA LYS A 46 -0.06 2.74 3.37
C LYS A 46 -0.35 2.10 2.03
N LEU A 47 0.57 2.19 1.07
CA LEU A 47 0.44 1.58 -0.25
C LEU A 47 0.19 0.07 -0.14
N LEU A 48 1.07 -0.64 0.54
CA LEU A 48 0.97 -2.09 0.71
C LEU A 48 -0.32 -2.49 1.44
N ARG A 49 -0.75 -1.69 2.43
CA ARG A 49 -1.99 -1.94 3.16
C ARG A 49 -3.21 -1.77 2.26
N ASP A 50 -3.23 -0.74 1.43
CA ASP A 50 -4.32 -0.48 0.50
C ASP A 50 -4.38 -1.58 -0.58
N ILE A 51 -3.22 -2.05 -1.08
CA ILE A 51 -3.11 -3.24 -1.94
C ILE A 51 -3.67 -4.48 -1.23
N ARG A 52 -3.23 -4.74 0.01
CA ARG A 52 -3.72 -5.89 0.79
C ARG A 52 -5.23 -5.85 0.96
N GLU A 53 -5.80 -4.69 1.26
CA GLU A 53 -7.25 -4.56 1.49
C GLU A 53 -8.06 -4.86 0.23
N ALA A 54 -7.54 -4.53 -0.96
CA ALA A 54 -8.18 -4.84 -2.23
C ALA A 54 -8.32 -6.37 -2.47
N PHE A 55 -7.35 -7.16 -2.01
CA PHE A 55 -7.34 -8.61 -2.21
C PHE A 55 -7.82 -9.41 -0.99
N ILE A 56 -7.63 -8.90 0.23
CA ILE A 56 -8.02 -9.53 1.49
C ILE A 56 -8.66 -8.46 2.40
N PRO A 57 -9.97 -8.17 2.18
CA PRO A 57 -10.69 -7.20 3.00
C PRO A 57 -10.71 -7.57 4.49
N ARG A 58 -10.42 -6.59 5.35
CA ARG A 58 -10.32 -6.76 6.83
C ARG A 58 -11.59 -7.30 7.46
N ASN A 59 -12.74 -6.92 6.92
CA ASN A 59 -14.06 -7.36 7.42
C ASN A 59 -14.29 -8.87 7.32
N PHE A 60 -13.52 -9.58 6.49
CA PHE A 60 -13.49 -11.05 6.44
C PHE A 60 -12.33 -11.63 7.25
N SER A 61 -11.18 -10.96 7.33
CA SER A 61 -10.03 -11.50 8.08
C SER A 61 -10.18 -11.40 9.61
N SER A 62 -11.01 -10.50 10.13
CA SER A 62 -11.16 -10.28 11.59
C SER A 62 -12.50 -10.75 12.17
N SER A 63 -13.27 -11.58 11.45
CA SER A 63 -14.62 -11.98 11.86
C SER A 63 -14.69 -13.43 12.31
N ASN A 64 -15.29 -13.67 13.48
CA ASN A 64 -15.54 -15.05 13.94
C ASN A 64 -16.71 -15.74 13.22
N LYS A 65 -17.44 -15.02 12.34
CA LYS A 65 -18.64 -15.53 11.64
C LYS A 65 -18.54 -15.48 10.11
N ARG A 66 -17.45 -14.92 9.59
CA ARG A 66 -17.19 -14.75 8.16
C ARG A 66 -15.78 -15.22 7.87
N GLY A 67 -15.56 -15.79 6.71
CA GLY A 67 -14.22 -16.11 6.26
C GLY A 67 -14.18 -16.45 4.79
N PHE A 68 -12.99 -16.85 4.33
CA PHE A 68 -12.74 -17.17 2.93
C PHE A 68 -12.84 -18.68 2.69
N VAL A 69 -13.35 -19.08 1.53
CA VAL A 69 -13.44 -20.50 1.16
C VAL A 69 -12.05 -21.14 1.17
N GLU A 70 -11.04 -20.42 0.71
CA GLU A 70 -9.65 -20.85 0.67
C GLU A 70 -9.12 -21.23 2.06
N ASP A 71 -9.47 -20.46 3.08
CA ASP A 71 -9.05 -20.72 4.46
C ASP A 71 -9.85 -21.89 5.07
N TYR A 72 -11.15 -21.98 4.74
CA TYR A 72 -12.03 -23.05 5.22
C TYR A 72 -11.57 -24.44 4.77
N CYS A 73 -11.11 -24.56 3.53
CA CYS A 73 -10.62 -25.82 2.97
C CYS A 73 -9.24 -26.23 3.52
N GLY A 74 -8.43 -25.26 3.96
CA GLY A 74 -7.09 -25.51 4.51
C GLY A 74 -7.06 -25.80 6.02
N GLU A 75 -8.12 -25.45 6.76
CA GLU A 75 -8.15 -25.65 8.21
C GLU A 75 -8.48 -27.10 8.62
N GLY A 76 -7.66 -27.66 9.51
CA GLY A 76 -7.88 -29.02 10.06
C GLY A 76 -9.14 -29.16 10.92
N LYS A 77 -9.72 -28.04 11.38
CA LYS A 77 -11.06 -28.00 11.99
C LYS A 77 -11.90 -26.97 11.25
N LYS A 78 -13.02 -27.42 10.69
CA LYS A 78 -13.94 -26.55 9.94
C LYS A 78 -14.53 -25.48 10.88
N PRO A 79 -14.25 -24.18 10.66
CA PRO A 79 -14.80 -23.12 11.49
C PRO A 79 -16.30 -22.94 11.24
N ASP A 80 -17.06 -22.53 12.28
CA ASP A 80 -18.52 -22.32 12.22
C ASP A 80 -18.92 -21.02 11.50
N TRP A 81 -18.29 -20.73 10.36
CA TRP A 81 -18.57 -19.54 9.57
C TRP A 81 -19.95 -19.63 8.91
N LYS A 82 -20.69 -18.52 8.96
CA LYS A 82 -22.04 -18.40 8.38
C LYS A 82 -22.01 -17.74 7.01
N VAL A 83 -21.08 -16.81 6.81
CA VAL A 83 -20.92 -16.06 5.57
C VAL A 83 -19.55 -16.39 4.98
N PHE A 84 -19.54 -16.73 3.69
CA PHE A 84 -18.33 -17.06 2.96
C PHE A 84 -18.15 -16.05 1.84
N SER A 85 -16.91 -15.62 1.65
CA SER A 85 -16.43 -14.98 0.42
C SER A 85 -15.28 -15.83 -0.13
N VAL A 86 -14.78 -15.48 -1.30
CA VAL A 86 -13.48 -15.93 -1.79
C VAL A 86 -12.47 -14.79 -1.72
N LYS A 87 -11.18 -15.10 -1.63
CA LYS A 87 -10.11 -14.11 -1.63
C LYS A 87 -10.09 -13.39 -2.97
N GLY A 88 -9.65 -12.14 -2.96
CA GLY A 88 -9.55 -11.32 -4.16
C GLY A 88 -8.62 -11.93 -5.21
N THR A 89 -7.61 -12.70 -4.82
CA THR A 89 -6.74 -13.42 -5.78
C THR A 89 -7.53 -14.41 -6.63
N THR A 90 -8.37 -15.24 -5.99
CA THR A 90 -9.27 -16.18 -6.68
C THR A 90 -10.32 -15.44 -7.53
N LYS A 91 -10.95 -14.39 -6.98
CA LYS A 91 -11.90 -13.56 -7.73
C LYS A 91 -11.28 -12.97 -8.98
N PHE A 92 -10.07 -12.43 -8.83
CA PHE A 92 -9.32 -11.79 -9.90
C PHE A 92 -9.05 -12.76 -11.05
N VAL A 93 -8.51 -13.95 -10.75
CA VAL A 93 -8.25 -14.98 -11.76
C VAL A 93 -9.53 -15.41 -12.46
N ILE A 94 -10.58 -15.75 -11.70
CA ILE A 94 -11.84 -16.24 -12.26
C ILE A 94 -12.55 -15.16 -13.09
N SER A 95 -12.61 -13.93 -12.59
CA SER A 95 -13.24 -12.82 -13.30
C SER A 95 -12.49 -12.44 -14.57
N LEU A 96 -11.15 -12.42 -14.52
CA LEU A 96 -10.34 -12.15 -15.69
C LEU A 96 -10.50 -13.23 -16.75
N LEU A 97 -10.47 -14.50 -16.34
CA LEU A 97 -10.71 -15.64 -17.23
C LEU A 97 -12.08 -15.51 -17.88
N PHE A 98 -13.13 -15.33 -17.08
CA PHE A 98 -14.49 -15.15 -17.57
C PHE A 98 -14.61 -14.01 -18.59
N GLN A 99 -14.04 -12.84 -18.30
CA GLN A 99 -14.08 -11.73 -19.24
C GLN A 99 -13.39 -12.03 -20.57
N LYS A 100 -12.33 -12.86 -20.57
CA LYS A 100 -11.57 -13.20 -21.78
C LYS A 100 -12.23 -14.30 -22.62
N ILE A 101 -13.01 -15.20 -22.02
CA ILE A 101 -13.58 -16.37 -22.72
C ILE A 101 -15.11 -16.35 -22.85
N LYS A 102 -15.82 -15.43 -22.19
CA LYS A 102 -17.28 -15.43 -22.22
C LYS A 102 -17.82 -15.20 -23.62
N VAL A 103 -18.86 -15.96 -23.97
CA VAL A 103 -19.71 -15.70 -25.13
C VAL A 103 -20.86 -14.75 -24.71
N GLU A 104 -21.43 -13.98 -25.64
CA GLU A 104 -22.31 -12.82 -25.34
C GLU A 104 -23.44 -13.06 -24.32
N SER A 105 -24.00 -14.27 -24.25
CA SER A 105 -25.11 -14.62 -23.34
C SER A 105 -24.69 -15.31 -22.04
N GLU A 106 -23.42 -15.63 -21.87
CA GLU A 106 -22.95 -16.44 -20.73
C GLU A 106 -22.83 -15.62 -19.45
N THR A 107 -23.14 -16.28 -18.33
CA THR A 107 -22.96 -15.76 -16.98
C THR A 107 -21.80 -16.49 -16.28
N ILE A 108 -21.28 -15.91 -15.20
CA ILE A 108 -20.27 -16.56 -14.36
C ILE A 108 -20.78 -17.90 -13.79
N THR A 109 -22.10 -18.06 -13.62
CA THR A 109 -22.69 -19.30 -13.14
C THR A 109 -22.51 -20.41 -14.17
N ASP A 110 -22.77 -20.11 -15.45
CA ASP A 110 -22.61 -21.09 -16.53
C ASP A 110 -21.17 -21.58 -16.62
N MET A 111 -20.20 -20.69 -16.39
CA MET A 111 -18.77 -21.03 -16.37
C MET A 111 -18.35 -21.89 -15.16
N LEU A 112 -18.97 -21.70 -13.99
CA LEU A 112 -18.55 -22.32 -12.72
C LEU A 112 -19.43 -23.52 -12.31
N GLU A 113 -20.49 -23.81 -13.06
CA GLU A 113 -21.38 -24.93 -12.83
C GLU A 113 -20.77 -26.20 -13.44
N GLY A 114 -20.26 -27.10 -12.61
CA GLY A 114 -19.69 -28.37 -13.07
C GLY A 114 -18.48 -28.77 -12.24
N THR A 115 -17.67 -29.68 -12.75
CA THR A 115 -16.33 -29.94 -12.20
C THR A 115 -15.26 -29.10 -12.92
N VAL A 116 -14.04 -29.06 -12.36
CA VAL A 116 -12.93 -28.37 -13.03
C VAL A 116 -12.63 -29.00 -14.39
N ASP A 117 -12.70 -30.33 -14.49
CA ASP A 117 -12.41 -31.02 -15.75
C ASP A 117 -13.50 -30.75 -16.81
N ASP A 118 -14.77 -30.75 -16.40
CA ASP A 118 -15.88 -30.38 -17.30
C ASP A 118 -15.67 -28.97 -17.89
N PHE A 119 -15.20 -28.01 -17.08
CA PHE A 119 -14.89 -26.66 -17.57
C PHE A 119 -13.79 -26.65 -18.65
N PHE A 120 -12.70 -27.39 -18.46
CA PHE A 120 -11.60 -27.43 -19.44
C PHE A 120 -11.98 -28.16 -20.73
N GLU A 121 -12.89 -29.13 -20.65
CA GLU A 121 -13.44 -29.81 -21.83
C GLU A 121 -14.42 -28.90 -22.58
N ASP A 122 -15.37 -28.27 -21.88
CA ASP A 122 -16.38 -27.39 -22.49
C ASP A 122 -15.75 -26.14 -23.13
N LYS A 123 -14.80 -25.49 -22.43
CA LYS A 123 -14.14 -24.26 -22.88
C LYS A 123 -12.85 -24.49 -23.66
N GLN A 124 -12.62 -25.70 -24.16
CA GLN A 124 -11.37 -26.05 -24.82
C GLN A 124 -11.04 -25.10 -26.00
N SER A 125 -12.06 -24.72 -26.78
CA SER A 125 -11.88 -23.86 -27.95
C SER A 125 -11.40 -22.46 -27.55
N GLU A 126 -12.11 -21.81 -26.63
CA GLU A 126 -11.83 -20.46 -26.15
C GLU A 126 -10.51 -20.40 -25.38
N LEU A 127 -10.23 -21.42 -24.55
CA LEU A 127 -8.97 -21.52 -23.80
C LEU A 127 -7.76 -21.70 -24.72
N SER A 128 -7.93 -22.33 -25.90
CA SER A 128 -6.85 -22.53 -26.86
C SER A 128 -6.32 -21.22 -27.44
N GLU A 129 -7.16 -20.18 -27.51
CA GLU A 129 -6.79 -18.85 -28.00
C GLU A 129 -5.96 -18.05 -26.99
N LEU A 130 -6.00 -18.43 -25.71
CA LEU A 130 -5.25 -17.77 -24.64
C LEU A 130 -3.81 -18.25 -24.49
N TYR A 131 -3.40 -19.29 -25.22
CA TYR A 131 -2.05 -19.87 -25.19
C TYR A 131 -1.54 -20.15 -23.75
N LEU A 132 -2.42 -20.69 -22.90
CA LEU A 132 -2.14 -20.93 -21.49
C LEU A 132 -1.00 -21.93 -21.29
N THR A 133 -0.01 -21.57 -20.48
CA THR A 133 1.04 -22.48 -20.05
C THR A 133 0.50 -23.50 -19.03
N GLN A 134 1.27 -24.56 -18.75
CA GLN A 134 0.90 -25.51 -17.68
C GLN A 134 0.74 -24.82 -16.31
N GLN A 135 1.55 -23.80 -16.05
CA GLN A 135 1.46 -23.01 -14.83
C GLN A 135 0.17 -22.18 -14.77
N ASP A 136 -0.22 -21.55 -15.89
CA ASP A 136 -1.49 -20.81 -15.97
C ASP A 136 -2.68 -21.75 -15.75
N GLN A 137 -2.67 -22.93 -16.40
CA GLN A 137 -3.70 -23.94 -16.22
C GLN A 137 -3.75 -24.44 -14.76
N GLY A 138 -2.59 -24.64 -14.13
CA GLY A 138 -2.50 -25.00 -12.71
C GLY A 138 -3.16 -23.96 -11.80
N LEU A 139 -2.84 -22.68 -12.00
CA LEU A 139 -3.45 -21.56 -11.26
C LEU A 139 -4.97 -21.53 -11.45
N ILE A 140 -5.44 -21.59 -12.70
CA ILE A 140 -6.87 -21.58 -13.04
C ILE A 140 -7.59 -22.77 -12.38
N ARG A 141 -7.02 -23.98 -12.49
CA ARG A 141 -7.57 -25.19 -11.87
C ARG A 141 -7.70 -25.04 -10.35
N SER A 142 -6.67 -24.51 -9.68
CA SER A 142 -6.71 -24.24 -8.24
C SER A 142 -7.80 -23.23 -7.87
N CYS A 143 -7.97 -22.17 -8.64
CA CYS A 143 -9.03 -21.18 -8.40
C CYS A 143 -10.43 -21.77 -8.63
N LEU A 144 -10.64 -22.52 -9.72
CA LEU A 144 -11.92 -23.18 -10.02
C LEU A 144 -12.28 -24.26 -8.98
N ALA A 145 -11.28 -24.94 -8.41
CA ALA A 145 -11.53 -25.90 -7.32
C ALA A 145 -12.21 -25.23 -6.12
N PHE A 146 -11.89 -23.98 -5.79
CA PHE A 146 -12.58 -23.24 -4.74
C PHE A 146 -14.06 -22.93 -5.07
N ALA A 147 -14.43 -22.83 -6.35
CA ALA A 147 -15.84 -22.73 -6.75
C ALA A 147 -16.60 -24.02 -6.45
N ASN A 148 -15.98 -25.18 -6.70
CA ASN A 148 -16.55 -26.49 -6.37
C ASN A 148 -16.67 -26.70 -4.86
N GLU A 149 -15.65 -26.32 -4.10
CA GLU A 149 -15.69 -26.35 -2.64
C GLU A 149 -16.79 -25.43 -2.10
N TYR A 150 -16.91 -24.22 -2.63
CA TYR A 150 -17.99 -23.30 -2.27
C TYR A 150 -19.38 -23.89 -2.56
N LYS A 151 -19.55 -24.54 -3.72
CA LYS A 151 -20.77 -25.26 -4.06
C LYS A 151 -21.07 -26.38 -3.07
N ALA A 152 -20.07 -27.16 -2.68
CA ALA A 152 -20.22 -28.21 -1.69
C ALA A 152 -20.67 -27.66 -0.32
N ILE A 153 -20.16 -26.49 0.08
CA ILE A 153 -20.53 -25.81 1.33
C ILE A 153 -21.98 -25.26 1.26
N LYS A 154 -22.39 -24.66 0.14
CA LYS A 154 -23.67 -23.94 0.01
C LYS A 154 -24.82 -24.77 -0.57
N GLY A 155 -24.51 -25.86 -1.26
CA GLY A 155 -25.49 -26.74 -1.91
C GLY A 155 -26.39 -25.95 -2.87
N LYS A 156 -27.71 -26.13 -2.73
CA LYS A 156 -28.72 -25.48 -3.59
C LYS A 156 -28.77 -23.94 -3.47
N ASN A 157 -28.12 -23.36 -2.45
CA ASN A 157 -28.08 -21.91 -2.23
C ASN A 157 -26.81 -21.24 -2.77
N THR A 158 -26.07 -21.93 -3.65
CA THR A 158 -24.82 -21.43 -4.24
C THR A 158 -25.08 -20.18 -5.07
N ARG A 159 -24.30 -19.12 -4.81
CA ARG A 159 -24.34 -17.86 -5.56
C ARG A 159 -22.96 -17.57 -6.13
N TYR A 160 -22.75 -17.89 -7.40
CA TYR A 160 -21.45 -17.75 -8.06
C TYR A 160 -21.02 -16.29 -8.30
N SER A 161 -21.94 -15.33 -8.17
CA SER A 161 -21.61 -13.90 -8.26
C SER A 161 -20.59 -13.43 -7.21
N ILE A 162 -20.27 -14.23 -6.18
CA ILE A 162 -19.19 -13.88 -5.24
C ILE A 162 -17.78 -13.95 -5.87
N PHE A 163 -17.65 -14.67 -6.99
CA PHE A 163 -16.42 -14.85 -7.75
C PHE A 163 -16.22 -13.80 -8.83
N GLU A 164 -17.29 -13.05 -9.15
CA GLU A 164 -17.31 -12.07 -10.23
C GLU A 164 -16.96 -10.67 -9.74
N LEU A 165 -16.14 -9.97 -10.52
CA LEU A 165 -15.78 -8.57 -10.39
C LEU A 165 -16.33 -7.83 -11.61
N SER A 166 -16.83 -6.61 -11.40
CA SER A 166 -17.10 -5.72 -12.53
C SER A 166 -15.81 -5.36 -13.27
N SER A 167 -15.90 -4.87 -14.51
CA SER A 167 -14.73 -4.41 -15.26
C SER A 167 -13.93 -3.35 -14.50
N GLU A 168 -14.63 -2.38 -13.90
CA GLU A 168 -14.00 -1.34 -13.06
C GLU A 168 -13.24 -1.95 -11.86
N GLN A 169 -13.87 -2.89 -11.14
CA GLN A 169 -13.21 -3.57 -10.02
C GLN A 169 -12.01 -4.40 -10.46
N LEU A 170 -12.10 -5.04 -11.64
CA LEU A 170 -10.99 -5.81 -12.18
C LEU A 170 -9.82 -4.90 -12.53
N ASP A 171 -10.09 -3.76 -13.16
CA ASP A 171 -9.08 -2.75 -13.52
C ASP A 171 -8.45 -2.11 -12.28
N ASP A 172 -9.23 -1.84 -11.23
CA ASP A 172 -8.71 -1.42 -9.92
C ASP A 172 -7.72 -2.44 -9.36
N MET A 173 -8.07 -3.73 -9.41
CA MET A 173 -7.20 -4.81 -8.93
C MET A 173 -5.94 -4.97 -9.79
N LYS A 174 -6.03 -4.80 -11.13
CA LYS A 174 -4.84 -4.74 -12.01
C LYS A 174 -3.94 -3.58 -11.62
N SER A 175 -4.52 -2.40 -11.36
CA SER A 175 -3.79 -1.21 -10.92
C SER A 175 -3.05 -1.46 -9.60
N PHE A 176 -3.70 -2.08 -8.61
CA PHE A 176 -3.05 -2.46 -7.35
C PHE A 176 -1.91 -3.47 -7.55
N LEU A 177 -2.10 -4.48 -8.41
CA LEU A 177 -1.07 -5.50 -8.66
C LEU A 177 0.13 -4.91 -9.42
N LEU A 178 -0.10 -3.98 -10.36
CA LEU A 178 0.97 -3.23 -11.02
C LEU A 178 1.72 -2.31 -10.05
N LYS A 179 1.00 -1.60 -9.18
CA LYS A 179 1.62 -0.80 -8.11
C LYS A 179 2.49 -1.67 -7.19
N PHE A 180 2.03 -2.87 -6.86
CA PHE A 180 2.85 -3.82 -6.10
C PHE A 180 4.12 -4.22 -6.86
N LEU A 181 4.01 -4.57 -8.15
CA LEU A 181 5.17 -4.91 -9.00
C LEU A 181 6.21 -3.79 -9.05
N MET A 182 5.76 -2.55 -9.31
CA MET A 182 6.64 -1.39 -9.35
C MET A 182 7.30 -1.15 -7.99
N TYR A 183 6.56 -1.32 -6.89
CA TYR A 183 7.13 -1.21 -5.54
C TYR A 183 8.21 -2.26 -5.30
N SER A 184 7.96 -3.53 -5.64
CA SER A 184 8.91 -4.63 -5.44
C SER A 184 10.16 -4.55 -6.33
N GLN A 185 10.12 -3.74 -7.39
CA GLN A 185 11.25 -3.51 -8.30
C GLN A 185 11.97 -2.19 -8.02
N ASP A 186 11.64 -1.51 -6.93
CA ASP A 186 12.15 -0.18 -6.58
C ASP A 186 11.89 0.88 -7.69
N GLU A 187 10.84 0.68 -8.50
CA GLU A 187 10.43 1.60 -9.58
C GLU A 187 9.46 2.69 -9.09
N ILE A 188 8.93 2.56 -7.88
CA ILE A 188 8.20 3.66 -7.24
C ILE A 188 9.20 4.57 -6.56
N ASP A 189 9.37 5.75 -7.14
CA ASP A 189 10.13 6.81 -6.51
C ASP A 189 9.36 7.36 -5.30
N PHE A 190 9.79 6.91 -4.13
CA PHE A 190 9.36 7.45 -2.85
C PHE A 190 10.36 8.45 -2.29
N ASP A 191 11.28 9.00 -3.10
CA ASP A 191 12.16 10.06 -2.64
C ASP A 191 11.34 11.15 -1.96
N ILE A 192 11.79 11.47 -0.76
CA ILE A 192 11.17 12.52 0.05
C ILE A 192 12.06 13.73 -0.14
N ASP A 193 11.87 14.38 -1.29
CA ASP A 193 12.40 15.71 -1.51
C ASP A 193 11.80 16.68 -0.47
N TYR A 194 12.39 17.87 -0.37
CA TYR A 194 11.97 18.82 0.67
C TYR A 194 10.55 19.35 0.45
N SER A 195 10.10 19.46 -0.81
CA SER A 195 8.72 19.82 -1.12
C SER A 195 7.72 18.76 -0.65
N THR A 196 8.03 17.49 -0.88
CA THR A 196 7.23 16.34 -0.43
C THR A 196 7.23 16.26 1.09
N LEU A 197 8.38 16.48 1.73
CA LEU A 197 8.47 16.54 3.19
C LEU A 197 7.50 17.56 3.78
N GLU A 198 7.49 18.79 3.26
CA GLU A 198 6.60 19.87 3.71
C GLU A 198 5.11 19.54 3.56
N GLN A 199 4.72 18.83 2.49
CA GLN A 199 3.33 18.41 2.29
C GLN A 199 2.80 17.49 3.40
N TYR A 200 3.68 16.77 4.08
CA TYR A 200 3.31 15.87 5.19
C TYR A 200 3.35 16.54 6.55
N LEU A 201 3.88 17.76 6.65
CA LEU A 201 3.91 18.53 7.90
C LEU A 201 2.60 19.31 8.05
N ASN A 202 2.13 19.40 9.29
CA ASN A 202 0.99 20.26 9.59
C ASN A 202 1.41 21.72 9.41
N LYS A 203 0.68 22.43 8.54
CA LYS A 203 1.00 23.83 8.20
C LYS A 203 1.03 24.73 9.42
N THR A 204 -0.04 24.69 10.22
CA THR A 204 -0.24 25.61 11.35
C THR A 204 0.64 25.28 12.55
N ASN A 205 0.76 24.01 12.90
CA ASN A 205 1.38 23.57 14.14
C ASN A 205 2.87 23.24 13.98
N PHE A 206 3.38 23.18 12.74
CA PHE A 206 4.76 22.81 12.48
C PHE A 206 5.42 23.66 11.40
N LEU A 207 4.98 23.56 10.14
CA LEU A 207 5.71 24.13 9.01
C LEU A 207 5.89 25.66 9.14
N ASN A 208 4.81 26.41 9.38
CA ASN A 208 4.87 27.86 9.50
C ASN A 208 5.81 28.30 10.65
N ILE A 209 5.81 27.57 11.76
CA ILE A 209 6.69 27.87 12.91
C ILE A 209 8.15 27.63 12.54
N LEU A 210 8.43 26.53 11.83
CA LEU A 210 9.78 26.22 11.36
C LEU A 210 10.27 27.26 10.34
N GLU A 211 9.41 27.71 9.43
CA GLU A 211 9.70 28.79 8.49
C GLU A 211 10.03 30.10 9.22
N GLU A 212 9.21 30.52 10.18
CA GLU A 212 9.45 31.73 10.99
C GLU A 212 10.79 31.67 11.74
N LEU A 213 11.12 30.52 12.33
CA LEU A 213 12.40 30.30 13.01
C LEU A 213 13.58 30.32 12.03
N THR A 214 13.40 29.75 10.83
CA THR A 214 14.43 29.73 9.79
C THR A 214 14.71 31.14 9.25
N VAL A 215 13.68 31.94 9.01
CA VAL A 215 13.83 33.36 8.64
C VAL A 215 14.55 34.13 9.75
N SER A 216 14.16 33.93 11.01
CA SER A 216 14.82 34.57 12.16
C SER A 216 16.29 34.21 12.27
N LEU A 217 16.66 32.96 11.93
CA LEU A 217 18.05 32.53 11.86
C LEU A 217 18.83 33.30 10.79
N ILE A 218 18.30 33.40 9.56
CA ILE A 218 18.94 34.14 8.46
C ILE A 218 19.14 35.61 8.82
N ASP A 219 18.16 36.23 9.48
CA ASP A 219 18.16 37.64 9.84
C ASP A 219 18.96 37.98 11.12
N SER A 220 19.65 36.98 11.71
CA SER A 220 20.41 37.15 12.96
C SER A 220 21.51 38.21 12.80
N LYS A 221 21.57 39.17 13.73
CA LYS A 221 22.53 40.29 13.66
C LYS A 221 23.83 40.03 14.40
N ASN A 222 23.84 39.01 15.25
CA ASN A 222 25.00 38.64 16.05
C ASN A 222 24.98 37.13 16.37
N SER A 223 26.12 36.62 16.82
CA SER A 223 26.30 35.19 17.12
C SER A 223 25.41 34.68 18.25
N SER A 224 25.00 35.54 19.19
CA SER A 224 24.11 35.12 20.29
C SER A 224 22.67 34.89 19.78
N GLU A 225 22.19 35.72 18.87
CA GLU A 225 20.90 35.54 18.20
C GLU A 225 20.91 34.28 17.33
N GLU A 226 21.96 34.10 16.51
CA GLU A 226 22.13 32.93 15.64
C GLU A 226 22.09 31.62 16.44
N GLN A 227 22.85 31.56 17.54
CA GLN A 227 22.87 30.39 18.42
C GLN A 227 21.51 30.14 19.08
N THR A 228 20.78 31.19 19.48
CA THR A 228 19.44 31.06 20.06
C THR A 228 18.45 30.48 19.06
N ASN A 229 18.46 30.99 17.82
CA ASN A 229 17.55 30.54 16.75
C ASN A 229 17.84 29.09 16.35
N ILE A 230 19.11 28.69 16.21
CA ILE A 230 19.49 27.29 15.95
C ILE A 230 19.03 26.37 17.07
N TRP A 231 19.19 26.77 18.33
CA TRP A 231 18.72 25.97 19.47
C TRP A 231 17.20 25.81 19.49
N GLN A 232 16.46 26.84 19.09
CA GLN A 232 15.00 26.76 18.96
C GLN A 232 14.58 25.79 17.85
N ILE A 233 15.23 25.85 16.68
CA ILE A 233 14.99 24.94 15.56
C ILE A 233 15.31 23.50 15.96
N MET A 234 16.48 23.27 16.58
CA MET A 234 16.88 21.96 17.10
C MET A 234 15.84 21.41 18.07
N LEU A 235 15.41 22.20 19.05
CA LEU A 235 14.40 21.76 20.03
C LEU A 235 13.06 21.44 19.36
N PHE A 236 12.69 22.21 18.34
CA PHE A 236 11.45 22.02 17.62
C PHE A 236 11.45 20.73 16.79
N LEU A 237 12.52 20.47 16.03
CA LEU A 237 12.71 19.22 15.29
C LEU A 237 12.87 18.01 16.23
N ALA A 238 13.59 18.17 17.35
CA ALA A 238 13.78 17.10 18.32
C ALA A 238 12.46 16.64 18.94
N LYS A 239 11.48 17.55 19.17
CA LYS A 239 10.13 17.16 19.62
C LYS A 239 9.45 16.21 18.64
N LEU A 240 9.57 16.48 17.35
CA LEU A 240 9.01 15.63 16.30
C LEU A 240 9.78 14.31 16.20
N ARG A 241 11.12 14.34 16.21
CA ARG A 241 11.97 13.13 16.24
C ARG A 241 11.59 12.22 17.42
N ILE A 242 11.48 12.79 18.62
CA ILE A 242 11.18 12.03 19.84
C ILE A 242 9.84 11.31 19.71
N ALA A 243 8.85 12.00 19.17
CA ALA A 243 7.51 11.47 19.00
C ALA A 243 7.41 10.39 17.91
N VAL A 244 8.30 10.38 16.90
CA VAL A 244 8.34 9.33 15.88
C VAL A 244 9.27 8.15 16.21
N THR A 245 10.18 8.26 17.18
CA THR A 245 11.21 7.24 17.48
C THR A 245 11.12 6.57 18.87
N ASP A 246 9.99 6.68 19.58
CA ASP A 246 9.78 6.08 20.93
C ASP A 246 10.63 6.68 22.08
N SER A 247 11.22 7.87 21.92
CA SER A 247 12.22 8.38 22.87
C SER A 247 11.70 9.33 23.96
N GLY A 248 10.39 9.40 24.23
CA GLY A 248 9.85 10.33 25.24
C GLY A 248 8.36 10.20 25.57
N PRO A 249 7.79 11.13 26.37
CA PRO A 249 6.40 11.08 26.85
C PRO A 249 5.34 11.36 25.78
N LEU A 250 5.74 11.77 24.57
CA LEU A 250 4.85 12.04 23.44
C LEU A 250 4.57 10.75 22.68
N GLN A 251 3.29 10.32 22.63
CA GLN A 251 2.91 9.15 21.84
C GLN A 251 2.71 9.50 20.37
N PRO A 252 2.98 8.60 19.40
CA PRO A 252 2.76 8.83 17.96
C PRO A 252 1.35 9.30 17.58
N ARG A 253 0.36 8.98 18.43
CA ARG A 253 -1.04 9.41 18.29
C ARG A 253 -1.24 10.92 18.44
N GLU A 254 -0.35 11.59 19.16
CA GLU A 254 -0.51 13.01 19.51
C GLU A 254 0.10 13.94 18.45
N ILE A 255 1.00 13.42 17.61
CA ILE A 255 1.69 14.19 16.56
C ILE A 255 1.10 13.96 15.17
N THR A 256 0.21 12.99 15.01
CA THR A 256 -0.48 12.70 13.76
C THR A 256 -1.93 13.18 13.84
N LYS A 257 -2.65 13.26 12.71
CA LYS A 257 -4.02 13.78 12.65
C LYS A 257 -5.08 12.84 13.27
N ASP A 258 -4.78 12.20 14.39
CA ASP A 258 -5.70 11.35 15.14
C ASP A 258 -6.49 12.23 16.15
N LYS A 259 -7.78 12.43 15.90
CA LYS A 259 -8.75 13.11 16.81
C LYS A 259 -8.37 14.51 17.33
N GLY A 260 -8.21 15.49 16.42
CA GLY A 260 -8.50 16.91 16.68
C GLY A 260 -7.59 17.65 17.68
N ARG A 261 -6.35 17.18 17.90
CA ARG A 261 -5.31 17.87 18.69
C ARG A 261 -4.29 18.56 17.78
N ASN A 262 -3.41 19.40 18.35
CA ASN A 262 -2.31 20.06 17.63
C ASN A 262 -1.27 19.02 17.16
N ASN A 263 -1.50 18.43 15.99
CA ASN A 263 -0.64 17.45 15.33
C ASN A 263 0.49 18.14 14.55
N PHE A 264 1.65 17.51 14.45
CA PHE A 264 2.79 17.98 13.66
C PHE A 264 2.81 17.41 12.23
N LEU A 265 2.10 16.30 11.98
CA LEU A 265 2.03 15.62 10.68
C LEU A 265 0.59 15.54 10.16
N GLU A 266 0.38 15.70 8.85
CA GLU A 266 -0.96 15.68 8.20
C GLU A 266 -1.57 14.28 8.01
N PHE A 267 -0.78 13.23 8.21
CA PHE A 267 -1.28 11.85 8.16
C PHE A 267 -1.58 11.30 9.55
N SER A 268 -2.28 10.15 9.60
CA SER A 268 -2.67 9.46 10.84
C SER A 268 -1.99 8.09 10.92
N THR A 269 -1.16 7.89 11.94
CA THR A 269 -0.60 6.58 12.31
C THR A 269 -0.31 6.53 13.80
N LYS A 270 -0.38 5.33 14.37
CA LYS A 270 -0.09 5.08 15.79
C LYS A 270 1.28 4.43 16.00
N MET A 271 1.99 4.17 14.90
CA MET A 271 3.23 3.40 14.87
C MET A 271 4.44 4.33 14.91
N THR A 272 5.48 3.90 15.63
CA THR A 272 6.79 4.55 15.59
C THR A 272 7.55 4.17 14.32
N LEU A 273 8.70 4.80 14.09
CA LEU A 273 9.55 4.50 12.95
C LEU A 273 9.92 3.01 12.90
N ASN A 274 10.29 2.42 14.04
CA ASN A 274 10.68 1.01 14.09
C ASN A 274 9.48 0.09 13.86
N GLU A 275 8.31 0.42 14.41
CA GLU A 275 7.07 -0.31 14.17
C GLU A 275 6.62 -0.22 12.70
N LEU A 276 6.74 0.97 12.08
CA LEU A 276 6.47 1.15 10.65
C LEU A 276 7.42 0.32 9.79
N LYS A 277 8.73 0.35 10.07
CA LYS A 277 9.72 -0.49 9.37
C LYS A 277 9.32 -1.96 9.43
N PHE A 278 9.08 -2.46 10.65
CA PHE A 278 8.73 -3.85 10.89
C PHE A 278 7.42 -4.27 10.21
N GLU A 279 6.34 -3.50 10.39
CA GLU A 279 5.04 -3.83 9.80
C GLU A 279 5.04 -3.68 8.27
N THR A 280 5.84 -2.75 7.71
CA THR A 280 6.02 -2.64 6.25
C THR A 280 6.69 -3.88 5.69
N GLU A 281 7.82 -4.32 6.26
CA GLU A 281 8.54 -5.52 5.81
C GLU A 281 7.70 -6.79 5.93
N LYS A 282 6.97 -6.92 7.04
CA LYS A 282 6.05 -8.04 7.26
C LYS A 282 4.94 -8.07 6.22
N LEU A 283 4.34 -6.92 5.96
CA LEU A 283 3.26 -6.78 4.98
C LEU A 283 3.75 -7.02 3.55
N GLN A 284 4.95 -6.55 3.21
CA GLN A 284 5.59 -6.85 1.93
C GLN A 284 5.74 -8.36 1.74
N LYS A 285 6.32 -9.08 2.70
CA LYS A 285 6.48 -10.54 2.63
C LYS A 285 5.15 -11.28 2.51
N GLU A 286 4.12 -10.82 3.22
CA GLU A 286 2.76 -11.38 3.09
C GLU A 286 2.24 -11.25 1.65
N LEU A 287 2.40 -10.07 1.04
CA LEU A 287 1.94 -9.80 -0.32
C LEU A 287 2.78 -10.49 -1.39
N GLU A 288 4.09 -10.62 -1.21
CA GLU A 288 4.96 -11.41 -2.08
C GLU A 288 4.48 -12.86 -2.17
N LEU A 289 4.19 -13.48 -1.03
CA LEU A 289 3.64 -14.84 -0.98
C LEU A 289 2.24 -14.92 -1.59
N LEU A 290 1.38 -13.92 -1.32
CA LEU A 290 0.02 -13.88 -1.83
C LEU A 290 -0.03 -13.75 -3.35
N PHE A 291 0.86 -12.95 -3.94
CA PHE A 291 0.84 -12.61 -5.35
C PHE A 291 1.81 -13.40 -6.21
N ALA A 292 2.81 -14.10 -5.65
CA ALA A 292 3.73 -14.94 -6.42
C ALA A 292 3.01 -15.85 -7.44
N PRO A 293 1.94 -16.60 -7.08
CA PRO A 293 1.25 -17.45 -8.06
C PRO A 293 0.61 -16.67 -9.22
N LEU A 294 0.12 -15.45 -8.95
CA LEU A 294 -0.47 -14.58 -9.97
C LEU A 294 0.63 -13.99 -10.86
N LEU A 295 1.74 -13.56 -10.27
CA LEU A 295 2.83 -12.91 -10.98
C LEU A 295 3.68 -13.91 -11.77
N ASP A 296 3.74 -15.17 -11.39
CA ASP A 296 4.42 -16.18 -12.20
C ASP A 296 3.56 -16.63 -13.40
N SER A 297 2.26 -16.38 -13.38
CA SER A 297 1.34 -16.69 -14.49
C SER A 297 1.56 -15.74 -15.68
N ARG A 298 1.88 -16.32 -16.84
CA ARG A 298 2.01 -15.56 -18.09
C ARG A 298 0.68 -14.95 -18.52
N PHE A 299 -0.42 -15.68 -18.31
CA PHE A 299 -1.77 -15.20 -18.59
C PHE A 299 -2.07 -13.90 -17.82
N ILE A 300 -1.82 -13.90 -16.50
CA ILE A 300 -2.02 -12.72 -15.65
C ILE A 300 -1.08 -11.59 -16.06
N ARG A 301 0.22 -11.86 -16.21
CA ARG A 301 1.19 -10.83 -16.61
C ARG A 301 0.83 -10.17 -17.93
N SER A 302 0.42 -10.94 -18.93
CA SER A 302 0.04 -10.39 -20.24
C SER A 302 -1.15 -9.42 -20.11
N SER A 303 -2.16 -9.77 -19.32
CA SER A 303 -3.30 -8.90 -19.01
C SER A 303 -2.87 -7.61 -18.27
N LEU A 304 -1.91 -7.70 -17.33
CA LEU A 304 -1.38 -6.53 -16.64
C LEU A 304 -0.59 -5.61 -17.60
N TYR A 305 0.20 -6.19 -18.52
CA TYR A 305 0.92 -5.42 -19.53
C TYR A 305 -0.03 -4.70 -20.49
N GLU A 306 -1.06 -5.39 -20.99
CA GLU A 306 -2.12 -4.79 -21.82
C GLU A 306 -2.73 -3.57 -21.11
N PHE A 307 -3.17 -3.77 -19.87
CA PHE A 307 -3.77 -2.72 -19.06
C PHE A 307 -2.83 -1.54 -18.80
N PHE A 308 -1.56 -1.81 -18.50
CA PHE A 308 -0.55 -0.75 -18.31
C PHE A 308 -0.44 0.17 -19.55
N PHE A 309 -0.43 -0.41 -20.75
CA PHE A 309 -0.36 0.35 -22.00
C PHE A 309 -1.66 1.10 -22.32
N GLU A 310 -2.82 0.49 -22.05
CA GLU A 310 -4.13 1.16 -22.18
C GLU A 310 -4.23 2.40 -21.28
N CYS A 311 -3.72 2.30 -20.05
CA CYS A 311 -3.62 3.43 -19.13
C CYS A 311 -2.47 4.40 -19.45
N ARG A 312 -1.66 4.14 -20.51
CA ARG A 312 -0.42 4.87 -20.83
C ARG A 312 0.53 5.02 -19.64
N GLY A 313 0.57 4.03 -18.76
CA GLY A 313 1.36 4.07 -17.53
C GLY A 313 0.85 5.04 -16.45
N ASN A 314 -0.28 5.71 -16.65
CA ASN A 314 -0.90 6.56 -15.62
C ASN A 314 -1.65 5.72 -14.60
N LEU A 315 -0.90 5.04 -13.73
CA LEU A 315 -1.45 4.26 -12.61
C LEU A 315 -1.74 5.13 -11.37
N THR A 316 -1.43 6.42 -11.41
CA THR A 316 -1.41 7.34 -10.26
C THR A 316 -2.66 8.21 -10.10
N LYS A 317 -3.79 7.85 -10.71
CA LYS A 317 -5.08 8.47 -10.37
C LYS A 317 -5.68 7.93 -9.08
#